data_AF-A0A846LXJ4-F1
#
_entry.id   AF-A0A846LXJ4-F1
#
_cell.length_a   1.000
_cell.length_b   1.000
_cell.length_c   1.000
_cell.angle_alpha   90.00
_cell.angle_beta   90.00
_cell.angle_gamma   90.00
#
_symmetry.space_group_name_H-M   'P 1'
#
loop_
_entity.id
_entity.type
_entity.pdbx_description
1 polymer ?
#
loop_
_entity_poly.entity_id
_entity_poly.type
_entity_poly.pdbx_seq_one_letter_code
_entity_poly.pdbx_strand_id
1 'polypeptide(L)'
;MGTPSTGPVQAGDFPAVTGPTAHLTDVRTARHDGFDRVVLEFAGDRVPSYRVSYVEPPITEDGSGAEVPVPGAAFLEVRAAPASGVDLSGDEPRETYTGPDRVAPSGDGVVTEVVRTGDFEGQLAWTIGLQQRVPFGVAVLEEPTRLVVAVLHEPAQGGRADRGRGHRRLRGSPARAPRLVGHRRPAGCPPRVRPDRLRGRR
;
A
#
# COMPACT_ATOMS: atom_id res chain seq x y z
N MET A 1 16.83 0.59 -3.35
CA MET A 1 15.44 0.60 -2.86
C MET A 1 15.36 -0.40 -1.71
N GLY A 2 14.76 -0.05 -0.57
CA GLY A 2 14.55 -1.00 0.52
C GLY A 2 13.51 -2.08 0.18
N THR A 3 13.36 -3.08 1.04
CA THR A 3 12.31 -4.11 0.89
C THR A 3 10.92 -3.44 0.91
N PRO A 4 10.09 -3.62 -0.13
CA PRO A 4 8.75 -3.04 -0.14
C PRO A 4 7.91 -3.48 1.06
N SER A 5 7.22 -2.54 1.69
CA SER A 5 6.34 -2.80 2.83
C SER A 5 5.18 -1.81 2.86
N THR A 6 4.22 -1.98 3.77
CA THR A 6 3.13 -1.01 4.00
C THR A 6 3.44 0.00 5.12
N GLY A 7 4.64 -0.07 5.69
CA GLY A 7 5.12 0.86 6.72
C GLY A 7 5.71 2.13 6.09
N PRO A 8 5.83 3.21 6.88
CA PRO A 8 6.38 4.48 6.39
C PRO A 8 7.86 4.34 5.99
N VAL A 9 8.25 5.07 4.94
CA VAL A 9 9.66 5.23 4.54
C VAL A 9 10.00 6.71 4.60
N GLN A 10 11.05 7.09 5.31
CA GLN A 10 11.41 8.49 5.50
C GLN A 10 12.92 8.69 5.54
N ALA A 11 13.35 9.89 5.14
CA ALA A 11 14.71 10.36 5.39
C ALA A 11 14.97 10.48 6.91
N GLY A 12 16.23 10.34 7.33
CA GLY A 12 16.60 10.34 8.75
C GLY A 12 16.37 11.68 9.45
N ASP A 13 16.30 12.76 8.67
CA ASP A 13 16.14 14.14 9.12
C ASP A 13 14.72 14.70 8.91
N PHE A 14 13.73 13.85 8.58
CA PHE A 14 12.39 14.32 8.24
C PHE A 14 11.56 14.78 9.46
N PRO A 15 10.84 15.93 9.38
CA PRO A 15 10.97 16.94 8.33
C PRO A 15 12.20 17.83 8.58
N ALA A 16 12.98 18.07 7.52
CA ALA A 16 14.00 19.10 7.59
C ALA A 16 13.31 20.47 7.60
N VAL A 17 13.60 21.27 8.64
CA VAL A 17 13.01 22.62 8.84
C VAL A 17 13.97 23.75 8.45
N THR A 18 15.18 23.40 8.04
CA THR A 18 16.21 24.33 7.56
C THR A 18 16.89 23.76 6.33
N GLY A 19 17.56 24.64 5.58
CA GLY A 19 18.28 24.27 4.36
C GLY A 19 17.60 24.80 3.10
N PRO A 20 18.24 24.62 1.94
CA PRO A 20 17.73 25.17 0.68
C PRO A 20 16.59 24.30 0.12
N THR A 21 15.68 24.93 -0.61
CA THR A 21 14.51 24.29 -1.22
C THR A 21 14.88 23.42 -2.40
N ALA A 22 14.36 22.18 -2.46
CA ALA A 22 14.38 21.37 -3.67
C ALA A 22 13.20 21.76 -4.58
N HIS A 23 13.48 22.05 -5.84
CA HIS A 23 12.48 22.55 -6.77
C HIS A 23 11.92 21.42 -7.64
N LEU A 24 10.64 21.11 -7.48
CA LEU A 24 9.95 20.11 -8.30
C LEU A 24 9.91 20.58 -9.76
N THR A 25 10.12 19.67 -10.71
CA THR A 25 10.15 19.96 -12.14
C THR A 25 9.25 19.04 -12.95
N ASP A 26 9.03 17.80 -12.50
CA ASP A 26 8.14 16.86 -13.17
C ASP A 26 7.52 15.85 -12.18
N VAL A 27 6.31 15.39 -12.50
CA VAL A 27 5.62 14.31 -11.81
C VAL A 27 5.04 13.36 -12.84
N ARG A 28 5.44 12.09 -12.77
CA ARG A 28 5.03 11.10 -13.77
C ARG A 28 4.72 9.74 -13.16
N THR A 29 3.86 9.01 -13.85
CA THR A 29 3.53 7.62 -13.56
C THR A 29 4.10 6.71 -14.65
N ALA A 30 4.40 5.46 -14.31
CA ALA A 30 4.76 4.42 -15.26
C ALA A 30 4.32 3.05 -14.75
N ARG A 31 3.82 2.21 -15.66
CA ARG A 31 3.50 0.81 -15.40
C ARG A 31 4.74 -0.05 -15.61
N HIS A 32 5.00 -0.98 -14.70
CA HIS A 32 5.98 -2.03 -14.84
C HIS A 32 5.39 -3.39 -14.48
N ASP A 33 6.04 -4.48 -14.86
CA ASP A 33 5.62 -5.82 -14.44
C ASP A 33 5.65 -5.95 -12.90
N GLY A 34 4.46 -6.11 -12.31
CA GLY A 34 4.26 -6.31 -10.87
C GLY A 34 4.27 -5.07 -9.99
N PHE A 35 4.49 -3.86 -10.53
CA PHE A 35 4.42 -2.61 -9.77
C PHE A 35 4.12 -1.39 -10.65
N ASP A 36 3.53 -0.35 -10.06
CA ASP A 36 3.48 0.99 -10.63
C ASP A 36 4.60 1.83 -10.06
N ARG A 37 5.10 2.77 -10.86
CA ARG A 37 6.10 3.74 -10.45
C ARG A 37 5.51 5.14 -10.51
N VAL A 38 5.64 5.88 -9.42
CA VAL A 38 5.42 7.33 -9.36
C VAL A 38 6.77 8.00 -9.13
N VAL A 39 7.08 9.04 -9.90
CA VAL A 39 8.34 9.78 -9.80
C VAL A 39 8.04 11.26 -9.60
N LEU A 40 8.63 11.85 -8.56
CA LEU A 40 8.76 13.30 -8.41
C LEU A 40 10.21 13.65 -8.75
N GLU A 41 10.41 14.47 -9.77
CA GLU A 41 11.73 14.91 -10.24
C GLU A 41 12.02 16.34 -9.80
N PHE A 42 13.22 16.57 -9.30
CA PHE A 42 13.66 17.85 -8.78
C PHE A 42 14.83 18.39 -9.60
N ALA A 43 14.90 19.71 -9.73
CA ALA A 43 16.02 20.38 -10.38
C ALA A 43 17.34 20.13 -9.62
N GLY A 44 18.41 19.88 -10.38
CA GLY A 44 19.75 19.70 -9.85
C GLY A 44 19.94 18.38 -9.08
N ASP A 45 20.82 18.42 -8.10
CA ASP A 45 21.28 17.30 -7.27
C ASP A 45 20.66 17.28 -5.87
N ARG A 46 19.77 18.23 -5.57
CA ARG A 46 19.21 18.39 -4.23
C ARG A 46 18.13 17.35 -3.93
N VAL A 47 18.40 16.51 -2.95
CA VAL A 47 17.42 15.59 -2.37
C VAL A 47 16.70 16.29 -1.22
N PRO A 48 15.37 16.51 -1.30
CA PRO A 48 14.63 17.01 -0.14
C PRO A 48 14.56 15.94 0.96
N SER A 49 14.43 16.36 2.22
CA SER A 49 14.00 15.42 3.25
C SER A 49 12.56 14.99 2.92
N TYR A 50 12.25 13.71 3.07
CA TYR A 50 10.95 13.19 2.64
C TYR A 50 10.38 12.15 3.60
N ARG A 51 9.06 11.96 3.51
CA ARG A 51 8.32 10.85 4.08
C ARG A 51 7.29 10.36 3.08
N VAL A 52 7.21 9.05 2.94
CA VAL A 52 6.16 8.37 2.20
C VAL A 52 5.41 7.46 3.16
N SER A 53 4.11 7.69 3.32
CA SER A 53 3.29 6.93 4.28
C SER A 53 1.83 6.89 3.89
N TYR A 54 1.15 5.82 4.30
CA TYR A 54 -0.30 5.75 4.16
C TYR A 54 -0.97 6.75 5.09
N VAL A 55 -1.99 7.44 4.57
CA VAL A 55 -2.83 8.41 5.29
C VAL A 55 -4.30 8.00 5.18
N GLU A 56 -5.11 8.46 6.12
CA GLU A 56 -6.55 8.21 6.13
C GLU A 56 -7.31 9.44 5.60
N PRO A 57 -8.44 9.27 4.92
CA PRO A 57 -9.28 10.39 4.51
C PRO A 57 -9.96 11.06 5.72
N PRO A 58 -10.38 12.34 5.60
CA PRO A 58 -10.31 13.17 4.41
C PRO A 58 -8.87 13.63 4.12
N ILE A 59 -8.53 13.70 2.83
CA ILE A 59 -7.28 14.31 2.37
C ILE A 59 -7.53 15.80 2.24
N THR A 60 -6.68 16.63 2.84
CA THR A 60 -6.85 18.09 2.87
C THR A 60 -5.64 18.80 2.30
N GLU A 61 -5.86 19.98 1.73
CA GLU A 61 -4.80 20.84 1.22
C GLU A 61 -4.06 21.56 2.37
N ASP A 62 -2.73 21.64 2.26
CA ASP A 62 -1.90 22.38 3.21
C ASP A 62 -2.29 23.88 3.24
N GLY A 63 -2.28 24.48 4.43
CA GLY A 63 -2.62 25.88 4.66
C GLY A 63 -4.12 26.18 4.66
N SER A 64 -4.86 25.78 3.63
CA SER A 64 -6.31 26.05 3.52
C SER A 64 -7.17 25.08 4.34
N GLY A 65 -6.73 23.83 4.48
CA GLY A 65 -7.50 22.74 5.08
C GLY A 65 -8.69 22.27 4.22
N ALA A 66 -8.79 22.72 2.97
CA ALA A 66 -9.87 22.32 2.06
C ALA A 66 -9.73 20.84 1.69
N GLU A 67 -10.85 20.10 1.65
CA GLU A 67 -10.82 18.70 1.23
C GLU A 67 -10.43 18.57 -0.25
N VAL A 68 -9.49 17.67 -0.54
CA VAL A 68 -9.03 17.34 -1.89
C VAL A 68 -9.49 15.92 -2.21
N PRO A 69 -10.46 15.73 -3.12
CA PRO A 69 -10.89 14.40 -3.53
C PRO A 69 -9.74 13.68 -4.26
N VAL A 70 -9.33 12.53 -3.73
CA VAL A 70 -8.39 11.61 -4.39
C VAL A 70 -9.12 10.30 -4.66
N PRO A 71 -9.24 9.82 -5.90
CA PRO A 71 -9.84 8.53 -6.21
C PRO A 71 -9.02 7.40 -5.60
N GLY A 72 -9.64 6.42 -4.95
CA GLY A 72 -8.95 5.24 -4.42
C GLY A 72 -9.61 4.67 -3.17
N ALA A 73 -9.17 3.48 -2.76
CA ALA A 73 -9.53 2.85 -1.50
C ALA A 73 -8.41 2.93 -0.44
N ALA A 74 -7.21 3.36 -0.84
CA ALA A 74 -6.10 3.66 0.06
C ALA A 74 -5.29 4.84 -0.50
N PHE A 75 -4.65 5.60 0.39
CA PHE A 75 -3.97 6.85 0.04
C PHE A 75 -2.54 6.83 0.56
N LEU A 76 -1.57 6.97 -0.35
CA LEU A 76 -0.16 7.03 -0.02
C LEU A 76 0.33 8.46 -0.24
N GLU A 77 0.67 9.17 0.83
CA GLU A 77 1.19 10.53 0.76
C GLU A 77 2.70 10.52 0.60
N VAL A 78 3.19 11.34 -0.32
CA VAL A 78 4.60 11.70 -0.50
C VAL A 78 4.75 13.14 -0.03
N ARG A 79 5.43 13.34 1.11
CA ARG A 79 5.71 14.66 1.67
C ARG A 79 7.20 14.95 1.60
N ALA A 80 7.57 16.13 1.12
CA ALA A 80 8.94 16.57 0.93
C ALA A 80 9.15 17.98 1.50
N ALA A 81 10.27 18.18 2.19
CA ALA A 81 10.62 19.45 2.84
C ALA A 81 12.15 19.60 3.03
N PRO A 82 12.73 20.80 2.85
CA PRO A 82 12.15 21.94 2.14
C PRO A 82 12.03 21.62 0.64
N ALA A 83 10.83 21.71 0.08
CA ALA A 83 10.56 21.48 -1.33
C ALA A 83 9.38 22.33 -1.83
N SER A 84 9.40 22.71 -3.11
CA SER A 84 8.30 23.46 -3.73
C SER A 84 8.28 23.30 -5.25
N GLY A 85 7.12 23.45 -5.87
CA GLY A 85 6.98 23.66 -7.32
C GLY A 85 7.29 25.09 -7.76
N VAL A 86 7.60 26.00 -6.83
CA VAL A 86 7.91 27.40 -7.09
C VAL A 86 9.26 27.76 -6.47
N ASP A 87 10.05 28.56 -7.19
CA ASP A 87 11.28 29.16 -6.72
C ASP A 87 11.01 30.61 -6.28
N LEU A 88 11.20 30.86 -4.99
CA LEU A 88 11.00 32.15 -4.33
C LEU A 88 12.33 32.81 -3.92
N SER A 89 13.46 32.32 -4.44
CA SER A 89 14.78 32.84 -4.07
C SER A 89 15.17 34.14 -4.81
N GLY A 90 14.49 34.45 -5.92
CA GLY A 90 14.68 35.67 -6.70
C GLY A 90 13.72 36.80 -6.30
N ASP A 91 13.81 37.91 -7.02
CA ASP A 91 12.95 39.09 -6.82
C ASP A 91 11.47 38.81 -7.15
N GLU A 92 11.21 37.86 -8.06
CA GLU A 92 9.88 37.43 -8.47
C GLU A 92 9.73 35.90 -8.31
N PRO A 93 8.54 35.40 -7.95
CA PRO A 93 8.24 33.97 -7.95
C PRO A 93 8.41 33.35 -9.35
N ARG A 94 9.13 32.23 -9.44
CA ARG A 94 9.33 31.49 -10.68
C ARG A 94 8.80 30.07 -10.55
N GLU A 95 7.82 29.70 -11.36
CA GLU A 95 7.36 28.31 -11.43
C GLU A 95 8.49 27.39 -11.92
N THR A 96 8.71 26.31 -11.18
CA THR A 96 9.65 25.23 -11.53
C THR A 96 8.92 23.98 -12.01
N TYR A 97 7.72 23.73 -11.48
CA TYR A 97 6.82 22.69 -11.95
C TYR A 97 5.67 23.34 -12.72
N THR A 98 5.50 22.96 -13.99
CA THR A 98 4.44 23.46 -14.88
C THR A 98 3.47 22.36 -15.33
N GLY A 99 3.59 21.17 -14.72
CA GLY A 99 2.68 20.05 -14.98
C GLY A 99 1.34 20.22 -14.27
N PRO A 100 0.38 19.30 -14.51
CA PRO A 100 -0.93 19.37 -13.90
C PRO A 100 -0.90 19.01 -12.40
N ASP A 101 -1.88 19.48 -11.64
CA ASP A 101 -2.06 19.12 -10.23
C ASP A 101 -2.61 17.71 -10.03
N ARG A 102 -3.03 17.06 -11.13
CA ARG A 102 -3.56 15.71 -11.15
C ARG A 102 -2.91 14.95 -12.30
N VAL A 103 -2.18 13.90 -11.97
CA VAL A 103 -1.47 13.05 -12.92
C VAL A 103 -2.19 11.71 -13.02
N ALA A 104 -2.60 11.37 -14.24
CA ALA A 104 -3.29 10.13 -14.53
C ALA A 104 -2.38 8.90 -14.30
N PRO A 105 -2.95 7.73 -13.98
CA PRO A 105 -2.19 6.50 -13.91
C PRO A 105 -1.74 6.09 -15.31
N SER A 106 -0.66 5.31 -15.34
CA SER A 106 -0.20 4.66 -16.57
C SER A 106 -0.77 3.25 -16.61
N GLY A 107 -1.71 2.98 -17.52
CA GLY A 107 -2.29 1.64 -17.72
C GLY A 107 -3.24 1.21 -16.60
N ASP A 108 -3.38 -0.11 -16.44
CA ASP A 108 -4.35 -0.78 -15.56
C ASP A 108 -3.76 -1.23 -14.21
N GLY A 109 -2.81 -0.46 -13.68
CA GLY A 109 -2.16 -0.75 -12.41
C GLY A 109 -3.01 -0.48 -11.16
N VAL A 110 -2.36 -0.49 -10.00
CA VAL A 110 -2.97 -0.19 -8.70
C VAL A 110 -3.09 1.30 -8.42
N VAL A 111 -2.30 2.15 -9.08
CA VAL A 111 -2.44 3.61 -8.98
C VAL A 111 -3.72 4.05 -9.69
N THR A 112 -4.56 4.83 -9.01
CA THR A 112 -5.80 5.38 -9.57
C THR A 112 -5.61 6.82 -10.04
N GLU A 113 -4.86 7.63 -9.28
CA GLU A 113 -4.49 9.01 -9.62
C GLU A 113 -3.38 9.50 -8.69
N VAL A 114 -2.58 10.47 -9.12
CA VAL A 114 -1.60 11.17 -8.27
C VAL A 114 -1.97 12.65 -8.23
N VAL A 115 -2.22 13.19 -7.03
CA VAL A 115 -2.82 14.52 -6.85
C VAL A 115 -1.92 15.38 -5.97
N ARG A 116 -1.64 16.62 -6.37
CA ARG A 116 -0.95 17.60 -5.53
C ARG A 116 -1.88 18.02 -4.40
N THR A 117 -1.42 17.89 -3.17
CA THR A 117 -2.18 18.16 -1.93
C THR A 117 -1.50 19.18 -1.04
N GLY A 118 -0.32 19.66 -1.39
CA GLY A 118 0.32 20.78 -0.70
C GLY A 118 1.52 21.33 -1.46
N ASP A 119 1.67 22.64 -1.44
CA ASP A 119 2.87 23.38 -1.84
C ASP A 119 2.88 24.72 -1.09
N PHE A 120 3.04 24.64 0.23
CA PHE A 120 2.92 25.78 1.13
C PHE A 120 4.07 25.80 2.14
N GLU A 121 4.70 26.96 2.34
CA GLU A 121 5.81 27.15 3.30
C GLU A 121 6.97 26.14 3.13
N GLY A 122 7.27 25.75 1.89
CA GLY A 122 8.31 24.76 1.58
C GLY A 122 7.94 23.32 1.97
N GLN A 123 6.66 23.07 2.24
CA GLN A 123 6.09 21.73 2.38
C GLN A 123 5.39 21.36 1.06
N LEU A 124 5.97 20.38 0.36
CA LEU A 124 5.40 19.82 -0.85
C LEU A 124 4.74 18.48 -0.50
N ALA A 125 3.47 18.30 -0.86
CA ALA A 125 2.72 17.08 -0.65
C ALA A 125 2.01 16.63 -1.93
N TRP A 126 2.14 15.34 -2.22
CA TRP A 126 1.41 14.64 -3.29
C TRP A 126 0.79 13.38 -2.73
N THR A 127 -0.50 13.16 -2.99
CA THR A 127 -1.22 11.96 -2.57
C THR A 127 -1.47 11.05 -3.76
N ILE A 128 -0.99 9.81 -3.65
CA ILE A 128 -1.20 8.74 -4.60
C ILE A 128 -2.44 7.96 -4.16
N GLY A 129 -3.50 8.05 -4.94
CA GLY A 129 -4.66 7.18 -4.81
C GLY A 129 -4.34 5.77 -5.30
N LEU A 130 -4.79 4.77 -4.54
CA LEU A 130 -4.58 3.36 -4.85
C LEU A 130 -5.90 2.58 -4.84
N GLN A 131 -6.01 1.58 -5.72
CA GLN A 131 -7.13 0.64 -5.74
C GLN A 131 -7.25 -0.15 -4.43
N GLN A 132 -6.13 -0.42 -3.76
CA GLN A 132 -6.04 -1.16 -2.50
C GLN A 132 -4.72 -0.87 -1.78
N ARG A 133 -4.65 -1.20 -0.49
CA ARG A 133 -3.41 -1.07 0.30
C ARG A 133 -2.43 -2.20 -0.05
N VAL A 134 -1.24 -1.86 -0.52
CA VAL A 134 -0.20 -2.78 -1.03
C VAL A 134 1.18 -2.33 -0.58
N PRO A 135 2.20 -3.19 -0.56
CA PRO A 135 3.56 -2.77 -0.26
C PRO A 135 4.07 -1.74 -1.27
N PHE A 136 4.86 -0.78 -0.79
CA PHE A 136 5.61 0.16 -1.61
C PHE A 136 7.07 0.21 -1.19
N GLY A 137 7.93 0.62 -2.11
CA GLY A 137 9.34 0.92 -1.87
C GLY A 137 9.69 2.32 -2.37
N VAL A 138 10.66 2.95 -1.73
CA VAL A 138 11.16 4.28 -2.11
C VAL A 138 12.64 4.19 -2.48
N ALA A 139 13.01 4.91 -3.53
CA ALA A 139 14.40 5.13 -3.93
C ALA A 139 14.62 6.59 -4.28
N VAL A 140 15.81 7.09 -3.99
CA VAL A 140 16.30 8.36 -4.52
C VAL A 140 17.28 8.03 -5.64
N LEU A 141 17.09 8.65 -6.80
CA LEU A 141 18.05 8.61 -7.89
C LEU A 141 18.65 10.00 -8.06
N GLU A 142 19.88 10.07 -8.54
CA GLU A 142 20.59 11.30 -8.83
C GLU A 142 20.62 11.53 -10.36
N GLU A 143 21.04 12.71 -10.80
CA GLU A 143 21.28 13.08 -12.21
C GLU A 143 20.10 12.79 -13.19
N PRO A 144 18.94 13.49 -13.08
CA PRO A 144 18.56 14.47 -12.05
C PRO A 144 18.00 13.80 -10.79
N THR A 145 17.90 14.57 -9.70
CA THR A 145 17.32 14.07 -8.45
C THR A 145 15.87 13.65 -8.63
N ARG A 146 15.55 12.40 -8.27
CA ARG A 146 14.21 11.81 -8.38
C ARG A 146 13.85 11.04 -7.12
N LEU A 147 12.71 11.38 -6.54
CA LEU A 147 12.06 10.55 -5.53
C LEU A 147 11.14 9.56 -6.25
N VAL A 148 11.51 8.28 -6.21
CA VAL A 148 10.82 7.19 -6.90
C VAL A 148 10.05 6.35 -5.90
N VAL A 149 8.73 6.28 -6.07
CA VAL A 149 7.84 5.41 -5.30
C VAL A 149 7.39 4.26 -6.20
N ALA A 150 7.78 3.04 -5.85
CA ALA A 150 7.34 1.82 -6.52
C ALA A 150 6.26 1.13 -5.68
N VAL A 151 5.05 1.00 -6.22
CA VAL A 151 3.88 0.44 -5.54
C VAL A 151 3.56 -0.91 -6.14
N LEU A 152 3.66 -1.99 -5.35
CA LEU A 152 3.44 -3.35 -5.84
C LEU A 152 1.98 -3.56 -6.22
N HIS A 153 1.76 -4.43 -7.20
CA HIS A 153 0.40 -4.73 -7.68
C HIS A 153 -0.36 -5.67 -6.76
N GLU A 154 0.40 -6.55 -6.11
CA GLU A 154 -0.11 -7.54 -5.19
C GLU A 154 0.23 -7.15 -3.75
N PRO A 155 -0.64 -7.47 -2.78
CA PRO A 155 -0.30 -7.40 -1.38
C PRO A 155 0.97 -8.23 -1.07
N ALA A 156 1.65 -7.90 0.04
CA ALA A 156 2.72 -8.77 0.53
C ALA A 156 2.14 -10.17 0.71
N GLN A 157 2.76 -11.17 0.07
CA GLN A 157 2.38 -12.56 0.29
C GLN A 157 2.56 -12.83 1.78
N GLY A 158 1.44 -12.90 2.51
CA GLY A 158 1.46 -13.25 3.93
C GLY A 158 2.26 -14.53 4.07
N GLY A 159 3.33 -14.48 4.88
CA GLY A 159 4.30 -15.56 5.01
C GLY A 159 3.58 -16.90 4.93
N ARG A 160 3.86 -17.65 3.87
CA ARG A 160 3.26 -18.96 3.64
C ARG A 160 3.71 -19.81 4.81
N ALA A 161 2.89 -19.85 5.86
CA ALA A 161 3.06 -20.78 6.96
C ALA A 161 3.16 -22.14 6.28
N ASP A 162 4.34 -22.73 6.37
CA ASP A 162 4.62 -24.08 5.96
C ASP A 162 3.59 -24.97 6.67
N ARG A 163 2.47 -25.26 5.98
CA ARG A 163 1.59 -26.36 6.35
C ARG A 163 2.28 -27.63 5.87
N GLY A 164 3.42 -27.89 6.48
CA GLY A 164 4.16 -29.13 6.36
C GLY A 164 3.28 -30.28 6.82
N ARG A 165 2.78 -31.01 5.82
CA ARG A 165 2.43 -32.44 5.84
C ARG A 165 1.90 -32.99 7.17
N GLY A 166 0.58 -33.11 7.24
CA GLY A 166 -0.03 -34.12 8.08
C GLY A 166 0.54 -35.50 7.75
N HIS A 167 1.28 -36.09 8.69
CA HIS A 167 1.63 -37.49 8.68
C HIS A 167 0.33 -38.31 8.74
N ARG A 168 -0.15 -38.71 7.56
CA ARG A 168 -1.15 -39.75 7.39
C ARG A 168 -0.56 -41.04 7.92
N ARG A 169 -0.86 -41.39 9.18
CA ARG A 169 -0.59 -42.73 9.73
C ARG A 169 -1.27 -43.73 8.81
N LEU A 170 -0.47 -44.47 8.03
CA LEU A 170 -0.93 -45.61 7.27
C LEU A 170 -1.44 -46.65 8.26
N ARG A 171 -2.74 -46.95 8.17
CA ARG A 171 -3.36 -48.10 8.84
C ARG A 171 -2.76 -49.36 8.22
N GLY A 172 -2.03 -50.13 9.02
CA GLY A 172 -1.72 -51.53 8.70
C GLY A 172 -2.99 -52.37 8.82
N SER A 173 -3.28 -53.12 7.77
CA SER A 173 -4.34 -54.14 7.67
C SER A 173 -3.79 -55.53 8.10
N PRO A 174 -4.62 -56.58 8.24
CA PRO A 174 -4.72 -57.38 9.46
C PRO A 174 -4.02 -58.75 9.43
N ALA A 175 -3.81 -59.34 10.60
CA ALA A 175 -3.50 -60.76 10.78
C ALA A 175 -4.70 -61.52 11.37
N ARG A 176 -4.90 -62.74 10.85
CA ARG A 176 -6.01 -63.68 11.07
C ARG A 176 -6.14 -64.23 12.51
N ALA A 177 -7.37 -64.64 12.82
CA ALA A 177 -7.88 -65.26 14.06
C ALA A 177 -7.28 -66.65 14.40
N PRO A 178 -7.61 -67.20 15.59
CA PRO A 178 -8.64 -68.23 15.60
C PRO A 178 -9.74 -68.06 16.68
N ARG A 179 -10.75 -68.92 16.53
CA ARG A 179 -12.10 -68.91 17.09
C ARG A 179 -12.16 -69.24 18.58
N LEU A 180 -13.14 -68.65 19.28
CA LEU A 180 -13.78 -69.28 20.44
C LEU A 180 -15.29 -68.98 20.47
N VAL A 181 -16.01 -69.93 21.04
CA VAL A 181 -17.45 -70.22 20.93
C VAL A 181 -18.25 -69.63 22.11
N GLY A 182 -19.53 -69.31 21.86
CA GLY A 182 -20.60 -69.15 22.86
C GLY A 182 -20.83 -67.68 23.29
N HIS A 183 -22.03 -67.16 23.52
CA HIS A 183 -23.38 -67.69 23.59
C HIS A 183 -24.40 -66.53 23.41
N ARG A 184 -25.56 -66.87 22.84
CA ARG A 184 -26.94 -66.39 23.12
C ARG A 184 -27.31 -64.88 23.12
N ARG A 185 -28.24 -64.58 22.21
CA ARG A 185 -29.24 -63.48 22.03
C ARG A 185 -30.12 -63.14 23.28
N PRO A 186 -31.16 -62.26 23.25
CA PRO A 186 -31.59 -61.16 22.33
C PRO A 186 -32.13 -59.86 23.02
N ALA A 187 -32.74 -58.96 22.20
CA ALA A 187 -33.77 -57.92 22.48
C ALA A 187 -33.24 -56.54 22.93
N GLY A 188 -33.77 -55.37 22.54
CA GLY A 188 -34.89 -54.93 21.70
C GLY A 188 -34.74 -53.39 21.47
N CYS A 189 -35.06 -52.85 20.30
CA CYS A 189 -36.25 -52.01 19.96
C CYS A 189 -36.34 -50.61 20.65
N PRO A 190 -37.00 -49.56 20.08
CA PRO A 190 -36.60 -48.79 18.89
C PRO A 190 -36.66 -47.24 19.18
N PRO A 191 -37.01 -46.29 18.26
CA PRO A 191 -36.34 -44.99 18.13
C PRO A 191 -37.11 -43.79 18.75
N ARG A 192 -36.51 -42.58 18.76
CA ARG A 192 -37.28 -41.34 18.78
C ARG A 192 -36.78 -40.31 17.76
N VAL A 193 -37.78 -39.80 17.04
CA VAL A 193 -37.76 -38.81 15.97
C VAL A 193 -37.79 -37.39 16.55
N ARG A 194 -37.30 -36.47 15.72
CA ARG A 194 -37.26 -34.97 15.65
C ARG A 194 -38.61 -34.25 16.00
N PRO A 195 -38.83 -32.90 15.87
CA PRO A 195 -38.07 -31.86 15.12
C PRO A 195 -38.07 -30.38 15.61
N ASP A 196 -37.32 -29.58 14.82
CA ASP A 196 -37.44 -28.16 14.38
C ASP A 196 -37.90 -27.05 15.34
N ARG A 197 -37.09 -25.99 15.55
CA ARG A 197 -36.81 -24.82 14.66
C ARG A 197 -38.07 -24.08 14.20
N LEU A 198 -38.48 -23.10 15.01
CA LEU A 198 -39.31 -21.99 14.60
C LEU A 198 -38.43 -20.87 14.01
N ARG A 199 -38.71 -20.54 12.74
CA ARG A 199 -38.29 -19.29 12.08
C ARG A 199 -39.19 -18.15 12.56
N GLY A 200 -38.59 -17.07 13.07
CA GLY A 200 -39.26 -15.78 13.21
C GLY A 200 -38.99 -14.91 11.99
N ARG A 201 -40.06 -14.48 11.31
CA ARG A 201 -40.08 -13.30 10.45
C ARG A 201 -41.19 -12.39 10.97
N ARG A 202 -40.84 -11.16 11.31
CA ARG A 202 -41.55 -9.93 10.95
C ARG A 202 -40.57 -8.78 11.15
#